data_AF-A0A510K0F2-F1
#
_entry.id   AF-A0A510K0F2-F1
#
_cell.length_a   1.000
_cell.length_b   1.000
_cell.length_c   1.000
_cell.angle_alpha   90.00
_cell.angle_beta   90.00
_cell.angle_gamma   90.00
#
_symmetry.space_group_name_H-M   'P 1'
#
loop_
_entity.id
_entity.type
_entity.pdbx_description
1 polymer ?
#
loop_
_entity_poly.entity_id
_entity_poly.type
_entity_poly.pdbx_seq_one_letter_code
_entity_poly.pdbx_strand_id
1 'polypeptide(L)'
;MTLNEFNNTEIKNEILKYFGKSEYNIVYINYEKEFGIKIIKEGKDLFEKNYDRKLKIEDFDDFYKIYIFNEEEMATIYKFSNKNYRISTIKYEYDDKKNILNYDILKEREIYLELELDKNDPERTEEITKRKFKIKIQIITEKTENDDNDEENFKKETMKYVEFID
;
A
#
# COMPACT_ATOMS: atom_id res chain seq x y z
N MET A 1 -6.05 1.76 -18.09
CA MET A 1 -6.21 1.40 -16.66
C MET A 1 -7.29 0.33 -16.52
N THR A 2 -6.92 -0.88 -16.10
CA THR A 2 -7.92 -1.92 -15.80
C THR A 2 -8.38 -1.74 -14.35
N LEU A 3 -9.53 -1.09 -14.18
CA LEU A 3 -10.25 -1.05 -12.91
C LEU A 3 -11.14 -2.28 -12.83
N ASN A 4 -10.68 -3.28 -12.08
CA ASN A 4 -11.48 -4.46 -11.83
C ASN A 4 -12.42 -4.19 -10.65
N GLU A 5 -13.72 -4.42 -10.86
CA GLU A 5 -14.75 -4.29 -9.84
C GLU A 5 -14.94 -5.62 -9.12
N PHE A 6 -15.02 -5.57 -7.79
CA PHE A 6 -15.17 -6.73 -6.94
C PHE A 6 -16.29 -6.52 -5.91
N ASN A 7 -16.96 -7.60 -5.54
CA ASN A 7 -17.80 -7.64 -4.35
C ASN A 7 -16.98 -7.93 -3.08
N ASN A 8 -17.62 -7.89 -1.90
CA ASN A 8 -16.95 -8.02 -0.60
C ASN A 8 -16.20 -9.36 -0.43
N THR A 9 -16.78 -10.48 -0.87
CA THR A 9 -16.12 -11.79 -0.77
C THR A 9 -14.94 -11.90 -1.72
N GLU A 10 -15.10 -11.40 -2.94
CA GLU A 10 -14.05 -11.44 -3.97
C GLU A 10 -12.86 -10.57 -3.57
N ILE A 11 -13.10 -9.34 -3.10
CA ILE A 11 -12.01 -8.43 -2.72
C ILE A 11 -11.20 -8.99 -1.55
N LYS A 12 -11.87 -9.61 -0.57
CA LYS A 12 -11.20 -10.26 0.55
C LYS A 12 -10.25 -11.34 0.06
N ASN A 13 -10.71 -12.18 -0.87
CA ASN A 13 -9.87 -13.20 -1.48
C ASN A 13 -8.71 -12.60 -2.28
N GLU A 14 -8.93 -11.52 -3.04
CA GLU A 14 -7.85 -10.82 -3.74
C GLU A 14 -6.79 -10.27 -2.79
N ILE A 15 -7.19 -9.64 -1.68
CA ILE A 15 -6.25 -9.13 -0.67
C ILE A 15 -5.48 -10.28 -0.02
N LEU A 16 -6.16 -11.39 0.29
CA LEU A 16 -5.54 -12.55 0.93
C LEU A 16 -4.48 -13.24 0.07
N LYS A 17 -4.43 -13.01 -1.26
CA LYS A 17 -3.33 -13.49 -2.11
C LYS A 17 -1.98 -12.85 -1.75
N TYR A 18 -2.01 -11.69 -1.10
CA TYR A 18 -0.84 -10.92 -0.68
C TYR A 18 -0.58 -11.05 0.82
N PHE A 19 -1.65 -11.25 1.60
CA PHE A 19 -1.54 -11.40 3.03
C PHE A 19 -0.81 -12.70 3.39
N GLY A 20 0.13 -12.64 4.34
CA GLY A 20 0.98 -13.80 4.68
C GLY A 20 2.29 -13.87 3.89
N LYS A 21 2.44 -13.12 2.80
CA LYS A 21 3.65 -13.09 2.00
C LYS A 21 4.64 -12.08 2.56
N SER A 22 5.84 -12.56 2.88
CA SER A 22 6.88 -11.73 3.49
C SER A 22 7.48 -10.72 2.52
N GLU A 23 7.31 -10.89 1.21
CA GLU A 23 7.87 -10.00 0.18
C GLU A 23 7.07 -8.71 -0.07
N TYR A 24 5.92 -8.50 0.59
CA TYR A 24 5.09 -7.31 0.38
C TYR A 24 5.06 -6.36 1.58
N ASN A 25 5.11 -5.07 1.28
CA ASN A 25 4.71 -4.02 2.20
C ASN A 25 3.20 -3.80 2.06
N ILE A 26 2.49 -3.65 3.19
CA ILE A 26 1.05 -3.38 3.21
C ILE A 26 0.78 -2.13 4.04
N VAL A 27 0.04 -1.19 3.48
CA VAL A 27 -0.45 -0.01 4.18
C VAL A 27 -1.97 -0.02 4.16
N TYR A 28 -2.55 -0.24 5.32
CA TYR A 28 -3.99 -0.17 5.56
C TYR A 28 -4.36 1.22 6.07
N ILE A 29 -5.47 1.74 5.56
CA ILE A 29 -6.01 3.05 5.93
C ILE A 29 -7.52 2.93 6.15
N ASN A 30 -7.98 3.36 7.32
CA ASN A 30 -9.37 3.57 7.69
C ASN A 30 -9.47 4.86 8.50
N TYR A 31 -10.08 5.90 7.95
CA TYR A 31 -10.13 7.22 8.59
C TYR A 31 -11.11 7.31 9.77
N GLU A 32 -11.96 6.28 9.98
CA GLU A 32 -12.96 6.26 11.05
C GLU A 32 -12.44 5.66 12.35
N LYS A 33 -11.21 5.11 12.34
CA LYS A 33 -10.58 4.46 13.50
C LYS A 33 -9.43 5.31 14.05
N GLU A 34 -9.34 5.40 15.36
CA GLU A 34 -8.23 6.06 16.08
C GLU A 34 -6.86 5.48 15.69
N PHE A 35 -6.78 4.15 15.53
CA PHE A 35 -5.62 3.45 14.98
C PHE A 35 -5.86 2.97 13.54
N GLY A 36 -6.43 3.87 12.75
CA GLY A 36 -6.84 3.63 11.37
C GLY A 36 -5.74 3.45 10.34
N ILE A 37 -4.47 3.71 10.70
CA ILE A 37 -3.33 3.49 9.81
C ILE A 37 -2.49 2.34 10.37
N LYS A 38 -2.35 1.26 9.59
CA LYS A 38 -1.52 0.10 9.93
C LYS A 38 -0.53 -0.14 8.80
N ILE A 39 0.73 -0.40 9.16
CA ILE A 39 1.83 -0.58 8.20
C ILE A 39 2.52 -1.90 8.53
N ILE A 40 2.59 -2.79 7.54
CA ILE A 40 3.37 -4.02 7.56
C ILE A 40 4.50 -3.85 6.56
N LYS A 41 5.72 -4.17 6.99
CA LYS A 41 6.91 -4.12 6.14
C LYS A 41 7.28 -5.51 5.66
N GLU A 42 7.89 -5.54 4.48
CA GLU A 42 8.57 -6.72 3.97
C GLU A 42 9.53 -7.32 5.01
N GLY A 43 9.54 -8.64 5.15
CA GLY A 43 10.45 -9.37 6.02
C GLY A 43 10.26 -9.15 7.53
N LYS A 44 9.28 -8.34 7.95
CA LYS A 44 8.88 -8.20 9.35
C LYS A 44 7.57 -8.91 9.58
N ASP A 45 7.60 -9.82 10.55
CA ASP A 45 6.51 -10.74 10.86
C ASP A 45 5.17 -10.00 10.96
N LEU A 46 4.19 -10.49 10.19
CA LEU A 46 2.75 -10.30 10.40
C LEU A 46 2.31 -10.67 11.84
N PHE A 47 3.23 -11.24 12.62
CA PHE A 47 3.04 -11.79 13.96
C PHE A 47 3.94 -11.15 15.04
N GLU A 48 4.71 -10.09 14.77
CA GLU A 48 5.54 -9.42 15.80
C GLU A 48 4.68 -8.86 16.96
N LYS A 49 5.12 -9.07 18.21
CA LYS A 49 4.34 -9.00 19.49
C LYS A 49 3.43 -7.78 19.77
N ASN A 50 3.42 -6.71 18.96
CA ASN A 50 2.47 -5.59 19.11
C ASN A 50 1.07 -5.97 18.57
N TYR A 51 0.14 -6.37 19.45
CA TYR A 51 -1.14 -6.98 19.06
C TYR A 51 -2.15 -6.03 18.39
N ASP A 52 -2.07 -4.72 18.64
CA ASP A 52 -3.11 -3.75 18.24
C ASP A 52 -2.89 -3.09 16.87
N ARG A 53 -1.66 -3.17 16.34
CA ARG A 53 -1.32 -2.64 15.00
C ARG A 53 -1.03 -3.70 13.96
N LYS A 54 -1.23 -4.98 14.32
CA LYS A 54 -1.29 -6.06 13.34
C LYS A 54 -2.50 -5.84 12.44
N LEU A 55 -2.27 -6.02 11.14
CA LEU A 55 -3.36 -6.23 10.22
C LEU A 55 -3.92 -7.62 10.48
N LYS A 56 -5.19 -7.70 10.85
CA LYS A 56 -5.91 -8.94 11.11
C LYS A 56 -6.90 -9.18 9.98
N ILE A 57 -7.45 -10.39 9.92
CA ILE A 57 -8.40 -10.76 8.86
C ILE A 57 -9.64 -9.85 8.90
N GLU A 58 -10.04 -9.40 10.09
CA GLU A 58 -11.19 -8.52 10.28
C GLU A 58 -10.95 -7.10 9.75
N ASP A 59 -9.69 -6.67 9.61
CA ASP A 59 -9.37 -5.38 9.00
C ASP A 59 -9.75 -5.34 7.51
N PHE A 60 -9.77 -6.50 6.84
CA PHE A 60 -10.19 -6.59 5.43
C PHE A 60 -11.69 -6.40 5.23
N ASP A 61 -12.49 -6.51 6.28
CA ASP A 61 -13.92 -6.24 6.21
C ASP A 61 -14.20 -4.73 6.26
N ASP A 62 -13.25 -3.95 6.79
CA ASP A 62 -13.43 -2.54 7.09
C ASP A 62 -12.16 -1.69 6.89
N PHE A 63 -11.95 -1.23 5.65
CA PHE A 63 -10.89 -0.32 5.23
C PHE A 63 -11.44 0.78 4.31
N TYR A 64 -10.75 1.92 4.22
CA TYR A 64 -10.98 2.89 3.15
C TYR A 64 -10.09 2.58 1.94
N LYS A 65 -8.80 2.33 2.22
CA LYS A 65 -7.79 2.05 1.19
C LYS A 65 -6.74 1.07 1.71
N ILE A 66 -6.27 0.18 0.82
CA ILE A 66 -5.12 -0.68 1.08
C ILE A 66 -4.12 -0.50 -0.06
N TYR A 67 -2.86 -0.27 0.29
CA TYR A 67 -1.73 -0.37 -0.62
C TYR A 67 -0.98 -1.66 -0.34
N ILE A 68 -0.64 -2.38 -1.40
CA ILE A 68 0.15 -3.60 -1.34
C ILE A 68 1.23 -3.45 -2.40
N PHE A 69 2.50 -3.48 -2.01
CA PHE A 69 3.57 -3.20 -2.95
C PHE A 69 4.90 -3.83 -2.56
N ASN A 70 5.71 -4.11 -3.57
CA ASN A 70 7.10 -4.54 -3.47
C ASN A 70 7.91 -3.91 -4.62
N GLU A 71 9.10 -4.45 -4.91
CA GLU A 71 9.92 -3.97 -6.04
C GLU A 71 9.27 -4.28 -7.41
N GLU A 72 8.39 -5.28 -7.52
CA GLU A 72 7.85 -5.79 -8.79
C GLU A 72 6.48 -5.22 -9.15
N GLU A 73 5.61 -4.98 -8.17
CA GLU A 73 4.27 -4.46 -8.42
C GLU A 73 3.71 -3.63 -7.27
N MET A 74 2.65 -2.88 -7.59
CA MET A 74 1.82 -2.18 -6.63
C MET A 74 0.34 -2.43 -6.96
N ALA A 75 -0.38 -3.02 -6.01
CA ALA A 75 -1.83 -3.07 -5.99
C ALA A 75 -2.38 -2.00 -5.05
N THR A 76 -3.36 -1.24 -5.52
CA THR A 76 -4.12 -0.28 -4.74
C THR A 76 -5.57 -0.65 -4.72
N ILE A 77 -6.12 -0.84 -3.53
CA ILE A 77 -7.47 -1.33 -3.33
C ILE A 77 -8.28 -0.21 -2.69
N TYR A 78 -9.39 0.14 -3.33
CA TYR A 78 -10.30 1.20 -2.94
C TYR A 78 -11.63 0.60 -2.49
N LYS A 79 -12.14 0.99 -1.31
CA LYS A 79 -13.53 0.74 -0.91
C LYS A 79 -14.37 1.98 -1.23
N PHE A 80 -15.18 1.91 -2.28
CA PHE A 80 -16.15 2.97 -2.61
C PHE A 80 -17.47 2.76 -1.87
N SER A 81 -17.86 1.50 -1.66
CA SER A 81 -18.98 1.11 -0.80
C SER A 81 -18.81 -0.35 -0.35
N ASN A 82 -19.69 -0.84 0.51
CA ASN A 82 -19.69 -2.26 0.94
C ASN A 82 -19.91 -3.26 -0.20
N LYS A 83 -20.29 -2.80 -1.40
CA LYS A 83 -20.51 -3.63 -2.58
C LYS A 83 -19.66 -3.22 -3.78
N ASN A 84 -18.83 -2.18 -3.65
CA ASN A 84 -18.03 -1.66 -4.75
C ASN A 84 -16.60 -1.45 -4.27
N TYR A 85 -15.77 -2.41 -4.65
CA TYR A 85 -14.33 -2.38 -4.45
C TYR A 85 -13.66 -2.35 -5.80
N ARG A 86 -12.56 -1.60 -5.87
CA ARG A 86 -11.79 -1.43 -7.09
C ARG A 86 -10.33 -1.68 -6.81
N ILE A 87 -9.71 -2.49 -7.65
CA ILE A 87 -8.26 -2.71 -7.61
C ILE A 87 -7.63 -2.02 -8.82
N SER A 88 -6.57 -1.27 -8.56
CA SER A 88 -5.65 -0.77 -9.56
C SER A 88 -4.30 -1.44 -9.33
N THR A 89 -3.82 -2.19 -10.32
CA THR A 89 -2.50 -2.84 -10.26
C THR A 89 -1.55 -2.18 -11.25
N ILE A 90 -0.30 -2.03 -10.83
CA ILE A 90 0.82 -1.51 -11.61
C ILE A 90 1.93 -2.55 -11.49
N LYS A 91 2.39 -3.08 -12.63
CA LYS A 91 3.52 -4.02 -12.69
C LYS A 91 4.71 -3.32 -13.29
N TYR A 92 5.84 -3.37 -12.62
CA TYR A 92 7.07 -2.74 -13.07
C TYR A 92 7.88 -3.71 -13.92
N GLU A 93 8.30 -3.27 -15.11
CA GLU A 93 9.23 -4.01 -15.96
C GLU A 93 10.60 -3.35 -15.88
N TYR A 94 11.65 -4.15 -15.72
CA TYR A 94 13.01 -3.66 -15.51
C TYR A 94 13.95 -4.15 -16.60
N ASP A 95 14.90 -3.29 -16.99
CA ASP A 95 16.08 -3.73 -17.74
C ASP A 95 17.12 -4.43 -16.83
N ASP A 96 18.20 -4.94 -17.42
CA ASP A 96 19.30 -5.58 -16.69
C ASP A 96 20.00 -4.65 -15.67
N LYS A 97 19.78 -3.33 -15.77
CA LYS A 97 20.32 -2.31 -14.88
C LYS A 97 19.30 -1.81 -13.85
N LYS A 98 18.13 -2.47 -13.74
CA LYS A 98 17.01 -2.10 -12.86
C LYS A 98 16.38 -0.73 -13.18
N ASN A 99 16.43 -0.28 -14.44
CA ASN A 99 15.64 0.87 -14.89
C ASN A 99 14.23 0.41 -15.27
N ILE A 100 13.21 1.16 -14.84
CA ILE A 100 11.81 0.90 -15.21
C ILE A 100 11.63 1.18 -16.70
N LEU A 101 11.09 0.22 -17.45
CA LEU A 101 10.90 0.28 -18.90
C LEU A 101 9.54 0.85 -19.29
N ASN A 102 8.50 0.43 -18.59
CA ASN A 102 7.10 0.67 -18.95
C ASN A 102 6.49 1.95 -18.34
N TYR A 103 7.27 2.74 -17.59
CA TYR A 103 6.84 4.03 -17.05
C TYR A 103 7.97 5.05 -16.99
N ASP A 104 7.61 6.33 -17.13
CA ASP A 104 8.51 7.45 -16.80
C ASP A 104 8.16 8.06 -15.45
N ILE A 105 9.17 8.27 -14.60
CA ILE A 105 9.01 8.98 -13.33
C ILE A 105 9.00 10.49 -13.61
N LEU A 106 7.84 11.12 -13.46
CA LEU A 106 7.69 12.57 -13.64
C LEU A 106 8.13 13.36 -12.40
N LYS A 107 7.82 12.83 -11.22
CA LYS A 107 8.08 13.50 -9.94
C LYS A 107 8.15 12.50 -8.81
N GLU A 108 9.04 12.75 -7.86
CA GLU A 108 9.05 12.05 -6.57
C GLU A 108 8.81 13.06 -5.44
N ARG A 109 8.16 12.63 -4.37
CA ARG A 109 7.99 13.37 -3.13
C ARG A 109 8.11 12.45 -1.92
N GLU A 110 8.69 12.98 -0.86
CA GLU A 110 8.70 12.32 0.44
C GLU A 110 7.70 13.01 1.35
N ILE A 111 6.88 12.24 2.04
CA ILE A 111 5.91 12.73 3.01
C ILE A 111 6.30 12.15 4.37
N TYR A 112 6.57 13.04 5.32
CA TYR A 112 6.84 12.67 6.70
C TYR A 112 5.55 12.74 7.50
N LEU A 113 5.25 11.66 8.21
CA LEU A 113 4.06 11.50 9.00
C LEU A 113 4.45 11.02 10.40
N GLU A 114 3.61 11.33 11.37
CA GLU A 114 3.77 10.92 12.75
C GLU A 114 2.53 10.12 13.18
N LEU A 115 2.75 8.91 13.69
CA LEU A 115 1.71 8.07 14.27
C LEU A 115 1.81 8.17 15.79
N GLU A 116 0.80 8.73 16.42
CA GLU A 116 0.62 8.57 17.87
C GLU A 116 0.37 7.11 18.18
N LEU A 117 1.06 6.54 19.17
CA LEU A 117 0.97 5.14 19.58
C LEU A 117 0.05 5.01 20.80
N ASP A 118 -0.61 3.86 20.94
CA ASP A 118 -1.50 3.61 22.08
C ASP A 118 -0.71 3.72 23.39
N LYS A 119 -1.20 4.56 24.30
CA LYS A 119 -0.61 4.82 25.61
C LYS A 119 -0.95 3.73 26.63
N ASN A 120 -1.90 2.85 26.32
CA ASN A 120 -2.39 1.81 27.21
C ASN A 120 -1.75 0.43 26.98
N ASP A 121 -0.75 0.32 26.10
CA ASP A 121 -0.02 -0.92 25.83
C ASP A 121 0.88 -1.29 27.02
N PRO A 122 0.59 -2.37 27.77
CA PRO A 122 1.27 -2.71 29.01
C PRO A 122 2.70 -3.25 28.81
N GLU A 123 3.15 -3.54 27.59
CA GLU A 123 4.53 -3.98 27.30
C GLU A 123 5.50 -2.81 27.03
N ARG A 124 5.05 -1.55 27.08
CA ARG A 124 5.88 -0.39 26.76
C ARG A 124 6.47 0.25 28.02
N THR A 125 7.75 0.03 28.24
CA THR A 125 8.58 0.94 29.06
C THR A 125 8.53 2.35 28.44
N GLU A 126 8.43 3.35 29.31
CA GLU A 126 8.18 4.76 28.99
C GLU A 126 8.92 5.31 27.74
N GLU A 127 8.25 6.23 27.04
CA GLU A 127 8.77 7.23 26.06
C GLU A 127 8.52 7.09 24.55
N ILE A 128 8.00 5.99 23.98
CA ILE A 128 7.62 6.01 22.54
C ILE A 128 6.12 6.26 22.37
N THR A 129 5.72 7.53 22.53
CA THR A 129 4.34 7.99 22.29
C THR A 129 4.05 8.25 20.82
N LYS A 130 5.08 8.42 20.00
CA LYS A 130 4.99 8.80 18.58
C LYS A 130 6.02 8.02 17.78
N ARG A 131 5.61 7.51 16.62
CA ARG A 131 6.51 6.94 15.60
C ARG A 131 6.45 7.79 14.36
N LYS A 132 7.59 8.26 13.89
CA LYS A 132 7.67 8.97 12.63
C LYS A 132 7.90 7.97 11.51
N PHE A 133 7.34 8.25 10.35
CA PHE A 133 7.57 7.46 9.15
C PHE A 133 7.59 8.37 7.94
N LYS A 134 8.40 8.01 6.95
CA LYS A 134 8.41 8.64 5.64
C LYS A 134 7.76 7.72 4.62
N ILE A 135 6.93 8.30 3.77
CA ILE A 135 6.37 7.65 2.59
C ILE A 135 7.02 8.30 1.38
N LYS A 136 7.60 7.50 0.48
CA LYS A 136 7.99 8.00 -0.83
C LYS A 136 6.89 7.73 -1.83
N ILE A 137 6.39 8.79 -2.45
CA ILE A 137 5.37 8.78 -3.49
C ILE A 137 6.02 9.23 -4.79
N GLN A 138 5.66 8.57 -5.89
CA GLN A 138 6.07 8.95 -7.23
C GLN A 138 4.84 9.20 -8.11
N ILE A 139 4.94 10.18 -9.00
CA ILE A 139 4.02 10.39 -10.10
C ILE A 139 4.70 9.81 -11.34
N ILE A 140 4.06 8.81 -11.94
CA ILE A 140 4.57 8.12 -13.11
C ILE A 140 3.64 8.35 -14.30
N THR A 141 4.19 8.23 -15.51
CA THR A 141 3.41 8.13 -16.75
C THR A 141 3.52 6.72 -17.26
N GLU A 142 2.39 6.04 -17.45
CA GLU A 142 2.34 4.73 -18.08
C GLU A 142 2.46 4.89 -19.60
N LYS A 143 3.40 4.16 -20.19
CA LYS A 143 3.54 4.06 -21.64
C LYS A 143 2.62 2.94 -22.12
N THR A 144 1.58 3.29 -22.85
CA THR A 144 0.72 2.31 -23.54
C THR A 144 0.79 2.54 -25.03
N GLU A 145 1.18 1.51 -25.78
CA GLU A 145 1.03 1.46 -27.22
C GLU A 145 -0.42 1.09 -27.54
N ASN A 146 -1.15 1.99 -28.19
CA ASN A 146 -2.45 1.67 -28.77
C ASN A 146 -2.27 1.10 -30.18
N ASP A 147 -3.26 0.35 -30.68
CA ASP A 147 -3.24 -0.32 -32.00
C ASP A 147 -2.95 0.63 -33.19
N ASP A 148 -3.14 1.94 -32.99
CA ASP A 148 -2.87 3.00 -33.99
C ASP A 148 -1.46 3.64 -33.86
N ASN A 149 -0.55 3.10 -33.02
CA ASN A 149 0.76 3.68 -32.67
C ASN A 149 0.71 5.08 -32.02
N ASP A 150 -0.45 5.51 -31.53
CA ASP A 150 -0.56 6.72 -30.72
C ASP A 150 -0.19 6.39 -29.25
N GLU A 151 0.83 7.06 -28.72
CA GLU A 151 1.21 6.96 -27.31
C GLU A 151 0.21 7.71 -26.43
N GLU A 152 -0.68 6.98 -25.74
CA GLU A 152 -1.46 7.55 -24.65
C GLU A 152 -0.66 7.51 -23.34
N ASN A 153 -0.54 8.69 -22.72
CA ASN A 153 0.27 8.89 -21.52
C ASN A 153 -0.64 9.16 -20.31
N PHE A 154 -0.81 8.16 -19.43
CA PHE A 154 -1.62 8.30 -18.22
C PHE A 154 -0.76 8.61 -16.99
N LYS A 155 -1.03 9.74 -16.33
CA LYS A 155 -0.38 10.11 -15.07
C LYS A 155 -0.99 9.34 -13.90
N LYS A 156 -0.15 8.70 -13.08
CA LYS A 156 -0.54 7.93 -11.89
C LYS A 156 0.31 8.28 -10.69
N GLU A 157 -0.31 8.36 -9.52
CA GLU A 157 0.40 8.48 -8.25
C GLU A 157 0.56 7.09 -7.61
N THR A 158 1.80 6.71 -7.27
CA THR A 158 2.14 5.39 -6.71
C THR A 158 3.03 5.54 -5.48
N MET A 159 2.89 4.60 -4.54
CA MET A 159 3.70 4.51 -3.33
C MET A 159 4.89 3.61 -3.64
N LYS A 160 6.11 4.12 -3.43
CA LYS A 160 7.35 3.42 -3.73
C LYS A 160 7.87 2.65 -2.52
N TYR A 161 7.91 3.31 -1.37
CA TYR A 161 8.25 2.65 -0.11
C TYR A 161 7.67 3.40 1.09
N VAL A 162 7.59 2.68 2.21
CA VAL A 162 7.27 3.24 3.53
C VAL A 162 8.35 2.85 4.52
N GLU A 163 8.89 3.83 5.23
CA GLU A 163 9.99 3.63 6.18
C GLU A 163 9.71 4.35 7.51
N PHE A 164 9.65 3.62 8.62
CA PHE A 164 9.74 4.22 9.96
C PHE A 164 11.11 4.88 10.14
N ILE A 165 11.10 6.09 10.66
CA ILE A 165 12.30 6.87 10.97
C ILE A 165 12.37 7.07 12.48
N ASP A 166 13.55 6.78 13.06
CA ASP A 166 13.85 6.95 14.47
C ASP A 166 14.11 8.42 14.83
#